data_AF-A0A3L6SBN3-F1
#
_entry.id   AF-A0A3L6SBN3-F1
#
_cell.length_a   1.000
_cell.length_b   1.000
_cell.length_c   1.000
_cell.angle_alpha   90.00
_cell.angle_beta   90.00
_cell.angle_gamma   90.00
#
_symmetry.space_group_name_H-M   'P 1'
#
loop_
_entity.id
_entity.type
_entity.pdbx_description
1 polymer ?
#
loop_
_entity_poly.entity_id
_entity_poly.type
_entity_poly.pdbx_seq_one_letter_code
_entity_poly.pdbx_strand_id
1 'polypeptide(L)'
;MATVADVQSHDLFDNDDHCSTFWRGRLYVQCQNGFVLRINPSSGTYHLVKQPMGAGGASKYPQFYLGKSKAGVYFASVISYKCRLQVWHLDESCYREPAWVLRCDKNLGPLLQPWRSYRERARRRRRAMAPAVPRR
;
A
#
# COMPACT_ATOMS: atom_id res chain seq x y z
N MET A 1 -20.92 2.35 -19.83
CA MET A 1 -19.53 2.19 -20.35
C MET A 1 -18.84 3.52 -20.17
N ALA A 2 -17.59 3.53 -19.70
CA ALA A 2 -16.86 4.77 -19.43
C ALA A 2 -15.52 4.75 -20.15
N THR A 3 -15.13 5.90 -20.71
CA THR A 3 -14.02 6.03 -21.66
C THR A 3 -12.81 6.64 -20.95
N VAL A 4 -11.59 6.41 -21.41
CA VAL A 4 -10.36 7.01 -20.83
C VAL A 4 -10.43 8.56 -20.78
N ALA A 5 -11.19 9.18 -21.67
CA ALA A 5 -11.44 10.63 -21.69
C ALA A 5 -12.28 11.13 -20.50
N ASP A 6 -13.01 10.27 -19.79
CA ASP A 6 -13.80 10.66 -18.61
C ASP A 6 -12.95 10.79 -17.33
N VAL A 7 -11.64 10.49 -17.40
CA VAL A 7 -10.72 10.67 -16.27
C VAL A 7 -10.40 12.17 -16.15
N GLN A 8 -11.30 12.92 -15.53
CA GLN A 8 -11.04 14.30 -15.12
C GLN A 8 -9.96 14.30 -14.03
N SER A 9 -8.84 14.95 -14.37
CA SER A 9 -7.71 15.24 -13.48
C SER A 9 -8.10 16.29 -12.44
N HIS A 10 -8.85 15.90 -11.42
CA HIS A 10 -8.92 16.64 -10.16
C HIS A 10 -8.40 15.73 -9.04
N ASP A 11 -7.20 16.04 -8.55
CA ASP A 11 -6.64 15.63 -7.25
C ASP A 11 -6.49 14.13 -6.93
N LEU A 12 -6.56 13.22 -7.90
CA LEU A 12 -6.41 11.78 -7.64
C LEU A 12 -4.95 11.30 -7.43
N PHE A 13 -3.96 12.15 -7.72
CA PHE A 13 -2.55 11.79 -7.73
C PHE A 13 -1.75 12.75 -6.86
N ASP A 14 -1.93 12.64 -5.55
CA ASP A 14 -1.00 13.27 -4.61
C ASP A 14 0.31 12.45 -4.58
N ASN A 15 1.44 13.17 -4.47
CA ASN A 15 2.82 12.71 -4.67
C ASN A 15 3.23 11.51 -3.79
N ASP A 16 2.91 10.28 -4.19
CA ASP A 16 3.54 9.08 -3.65
C ASP A 16 3.99 8.18 -4.82
N ASP A 17 5.31 8.02 -4.96
CA ASP A 17 6.04 7.41 -6.10
C ASP A 17 5.67 5.94 -6.43
N HIS A 18 4.66 5.37 -5.76
CA HIS A 18 4.30 3.95 -5.82
C HIS A 18 2.83 3.69 -6.20
N CYS A 19 2.15 4.70 -6.73
CA CYS A 19 0.74 4.62 -7.07
C CYS A 19 0.47 3.92 -8.42
N SER A 20 1.45 3.50 -9.21
CA SER A 20 1.16 2.83 -10.49
C SER A 20 2.14 1.74 -10.90
N THR A 21 1.66 0.77 -11.67
CA THR A 21 2.49 -0.29 -12.25
C THR A 21 1.97 -0.72 -13.63
N PHE A 22 2.88 -1.03 -14.56
CA PHE A 22 2.54 -1.49 -15.90
C PHE A 22 2.87 -2.98 -16.09
N TRP A 23 1.88 -3.78 -16.50
CA TRP A 23 2.05 -5.22 -16.66
C TRP A 23 1.18 -5.78 -17.80
N ARG A 24 1.79 -6.59 -18.69
CA ARG A 24 1.16 -7.23 -19.87
C ARG A 24 0.29 -6.29 -20.72
N GLY A 25 0.79 -5.09 -21.00
CA GLY A 25 0.07 -4.12 -21.82
C GLY A 25 -1.04 -3.38 -21.09
N ARG A 26 -1.18 -3.56 -19.77
CA ARG A 26 -2.20 -2.89 -18.93
C ARG A 26 -1.53 -2.01 -17.88
N LEU A 27 -2.13 -0.86 -17.60
CA LEU A 27 -1.69 0.05 -16.56
C LEU A 27 -2.58 -0.10 -15.33
N TYR A 28 -1.97 -0.24 -14.17
CA TYR A 28 -2.64 -0.35 -12.88
C TYR A 28 -2.28 0.88 -12.06
N VAL A 29 -3.29 1.57 -11.55
CA VAL A 29 -3.11 2.82 -10.81
C VAL A 29 -3.92 2.74 -9.52
N GLN A 30 -3.26 2.95 -8.39
CA GLN A 30 -3.90 3.06 -7.10
C GLN A 30 -4.64 4.40 -7.00
N CYS A 31 -5.91 4.34 -6.62
CA CYS A 31 -6.73 5.51 -6.37
C CYS A 31 -6.90 5.71 -4.85
N GLN A 32 -7.02 6.96 -4.41
CA GLN A 32 -7.23 7.31 -3.00
C GLN A 32 -8.55 6.73 -2.42
N ASN A 33 -9.53 6.40 -3.27
CA ASN A 33 -10.87 5.97 -2.86
C ASN A 33 -11.00 4.48 -2.49
N GLY A 34 -9.90 3.77 -2.25
CA GLY A 34 -9.99 2.35 -1.89
C GLY A 34 -10.07 1.41 -3.10
N PHE A 35 -9.65 1.87 -4.29
CA PHE A 35 -9.71 1.12 -5.54
C PHE A 35 -8.37 1.16 -6.27
N VAL A 36 -8.15 0.17 -7.13
CA VAL A 36 -7.08 0.14 -8.11
C VAL A 36 -7.72 0.18 -9.49
N LEU A 37 -7.44 1.25 -10.23
CA LEU A 37 -7.84 1.42 -11.60
C LEU A 37 -6.95 0.56 -12.50
N ARG A 38 -7.57 -0.30 -13.29
CA ARG A 38 -6.92 -1.14 -14.30
C ARG A 38 -7.34 -0.65 -15.68
N ILE A 39 -6.42 0.01 -16.36
CA ILE A 39 -6.62 0.57 -17.70
C ILE A 39 -6.08 -0.42 -18.72
N ASN A 40 -6.88 -0.72 -19.73
CA ASN A 40 -6.43 -1.43 -20.91
C ASN A 40 -6.29 -0.43 -22.07
N PRO A 41 -5.07 0.05 -22.38
CA PRO A 41 -4.84 1.01 -23.45
C PRO A 41 -5.27 0.50 -24.82
N SER A 42 -5.16 -0.81 -25.08
CA SER A 42 -5.49 -1.37 -26.40
C SER A 42 -6.98 -1.36 -26.71
N SER A 43 -7.84 -1.48 -25.69
CA SER A 43 -9.29 -1.45 -25.84
C SER A 43 -9.90 -0.11 -25.42
N GLY A 44 -9.12 0.80 -24.84
CA GLY A 44 -9.62 2.07 -24.29
C GLY A 44 -10.56 1.91 -23.10
N THR A 45 -10.60 0.74 -22.47
CA THR A 45 -11.52 0.43 -21.35
C THR A 45 -10.77 0.42 -20.03
N TYR A 46 -11.44 0.82 -18.95
CA TYR A 46 -10.90 0.66 -17.60
C TYR A 46 -11.83 -0.18 -16.72
N HIS A 47 -11.25 -0.79 -15.68
CA HIS A 47 -11.96 -1.54 -14.66
C HIS A 47 -11.50 -1.06 -13.29
N LEU A 48 -12.44 -0.89 -12.35
CA LEU A 48 -12.12 -0.60 -10.97
C LEU A 48 -12.05 -1.90 -10.19
N VAL A 49 -10.88 -2.19 -9.62
CA VAL A 49 -10.67 -3.33 -8.74
C VAL A 49 -10.70 -2.84 -7.31
N LYS A 50 -11.65 -3.33 -6.51
CA LYS A 50 -11.72 -2.97 -5.09
C LYS A 50 -10.44 -3.38 -4.38
N GLN A 51 -9.85 -2.50 -3.57
CA GLN A 51 -8.68 -2.87 -2.78
C GLN A 51 -9.03 -3.98 -1.79
N PRO A 52 -8.06 -4.87 -1.48
CA PRO A 52 -8.31 -5.99 -0.58
C PRO A 52 -8.60 -5.57 0.87
N MET A 53 -8.25 -4.33 1.24
CA MET A 53 -8.57 -3.75 2.54
C MET A 53 -9.62 -2.64 2.33
N GLY A 54 -10.79 -2.80 2.96
CA GLY A 54 -11.84 -1.79 2.88
C GLY A 54 -11.38 -0.45 3.46
N ALA A 55 -11.91 0.64 2.91
CA ALA A 55 -11.67 2.03 3.33
C ALA A 55 -11.93 2.34 4.83
N GLY A 56 -12.33 1.35 5.64
CA GLY A 56 -12.59 1.48 7.07
C GLY A 56 -11.61 0.66 7.89
N GLY A 57 -10.53 1.28 8.33
CA GLY A 57 -9.51 0.59 9.13
C GLY A 57 -8.63 1.49 9.97
N ALA A 58 -9.20 2.56 10.56
CA ALA A 58 -8.81 3.30 11.78
C ALA A 58 -7.31 3.49 12.14
N SER A 59 -6.37 3.25 11.25
CA SER A 59 -4.95 3.51 11.43
C SER A 59 -4.56 4.57 10.45
N LYS A 60 -4.00 5.66 10.96
CA LYS A 60 -3.97 6.92 10.24
C LYS A 60 -3.38 6.83 8.82
N TYR A 61 -2.45 5.92 8.52
CA TYR A 61 -1.95 5.71 7.14
C TYR A 61 -1.35 4.29 7.02
N PRO A 62 -2.08 3.26 6.55
CA PRO A 62 -1.43 2.04 6.09
C PRO A 62 -0.62 2.39 4.85
N GLN A 63 0.68 2.08 4.83
CA GLN A 63 1.48 2.33 3.64
C GLN A 63 1.20 1.22 2.64
N PHE A 64 0.63 1.60 1.50
CA PHE A 64 0.26 0.70 0.43
C PHE A 64 1.30 0.77 -0.68
N TYR A 65 1.55 -0.37 -1.31
CA TYR A 65 2.49 -0.46 -2.40
C TYR A 65 1.90 -1.32 -3.51
N LEU A 66 1.95 -0.80 -4.72
CA LEU A 66 1.58 -1.53 -5.92
C LEU A 66 2.85 -1.89 -6.68
N GLY A 67 3.03 -3.19 -6.94
CA GLY A 67 4.23 -3.70 -7.59
C GLY A 67 3.91 -4.79 -8.61
N LYS A 68 4.93 -5.20 -9.37
CA LYS A 68 4.82 -6.29 -10.34
C LYS A 68 5.94 -7.30 -10.16
N SER A 69 5.64 -8.55 -10.47
CA SER A 69 6.63 -9.63 -10.61
C SER A 69 6.44 -10.35 -11.95
N LYS A 70 7.26 -11.36 -12.22
CA LYS A 70 7.07 -12.24 -13.39
C LYS A 70 5.70 -12.91 -13.41
N ALA A 71 5.10 -13.15 -12.24
CA ALA A 71 3.83 -13.86 -12.12
C ALA A 71 2.59 -12.95 -12.21
N GLY A 72 2.72 -11.65 -11.95
CA GLY A 72 1.55 -10.78 -11.90
C GLY A 72 1.76 -9.44 -11.21
N VAL A 73 0.64 -8.76 -10.96
CA VAL A 73 0.58 -7.54 -10.15
C VAL A 73 0.33 -7.91 -8.70
N TYR A 74 0.99 -7.19 -7.79
CA TYR A 74 0.92 -7.40 -6.36
C TYR A 74 0.54 -6.10 -5.66
N PHE A 75 -0.30 -6.25 -4.66
CA PHE A 75 -0.61 -5.20 -3.71
C PHE A 75 0.00 -5.58 -2.37
N ALA A 76 0.68 -4.66 -1.71
CA ALA A 76 1.22 -4.87 -0.37
C ALA A 76 0.73 -3.80 0.59
N SER A 77 0.47 -4.21 1.83
CA SER A 77 0.09 -3.32 2.92
C SER A 77 1.03 -3.56 4.09
N VAL A 78 1.61 -2.47 4.57
CA VAL A 78 2.46 -2.45 5.76
C VAL A 78 1.71 -1.75 6.89
N ILE A 79 1.34 -2.52 7.90
CA ILE A 79 0.60 -2.04 9.06
C ILE A 79 1.60 -1.83 10.22
N SER A 80 2.21 -0.65 10.27
CA SER A 80 3.33 -0.32 11.17
C SER A 80 3.05 -0.59 12.66
N TYR A 81 1.84 -0.27 13.14
CA TYR A 81 1.48 -0.45 14.56
C TYR A 81 1.25 -1.93 14.94
N LYS A 82 0.79 -2.76 13.99
CA LYS A 82 0.68 -4.22 14.19
C LYS A 82 1.94 -4.97 13.77
N CYS A 83 2.94 -4.25 13.26
CA CYS A 83 4.11 -4.82 12.60
C CYS A 83 3.72 -5.92 11.60
N ARG A 84 2.65 -5.74 10.82
CA ARG A 84 2.09 -6.79 9.96
C ARG A 84 2.30 -6.43 8.50
N LEU A 85 2.80 -7.39 7.72
CA LEU A 85 2.95 -7.30 6.28
C LEU A 85 1.93 -8.23 5.62
N GLN A 86 1.12 -7.69 4.73
CA GLN A 86 0.20 -8.45 3.90
C GLN A 86 0.49 -8.20 2.43
N VAL A 87 0.51 -9.26 1.64
CA VAL A 87 0.76 -9.20 0.19
C VAL A 87 -0.33 -10.00 -0.52
N TRP A 88 -0.99 -9.34 -1.46
CA TRP A 88 -2.02 -9.88 -2.32
C TRP A 88 -1.52 -9.94 -3.76
N HIS A 89 -1.90 -11.00 -4.47
CA HIS A 89 -1.68 -11.18 -5.89
C HIS A 89 -2.98 -10.88 -6.63
N LEU A 90 -2.91 -10.13 -7.72
CA LEU A 90 -4.05 -9.91 -8.60
C LEU A 90 -4.23 -11.12 -9.50
N ASP A 91 -5.25 -11.92 -9.23
CA ASP A 91 -5.62 -13.04 -10.08
C ASP A 91 -6.45 -12.55 -11.27
N GLU A 92 -5.88 -12.71 -12.46
CA GLU A 92 -6.50 -12.42 -13.75
C GLU A 92 -6.71 -13.69 -14.61
N SER A 93 -6.55 -14.88 -14.02
CA SER A 93 -6.53 -16.14 -14.76
C SER A 93 -7.91 -16.59 -15.26
N CYS A 94 -8.98 -16.14 -14.62
CA CYS A 94 -10.35 -16.45 -15.01
C CYS A 94 -10.96 -15.35 -15.87
N TYR A 95 -11.90 -15.70 -16.75
CA TYR A 95 -12.75 -14.77 -17.52
C TYR A 95 -13.63 -13.84 -16.65
N ARG A 96 -13.47 -13.89 -15.32
CA ARG A 96 -14.19 -13.11 -14.34
C ARG A 96 -13.46 -11.79 -14.05
N GLU A 97 -14.11 -10.93 -13.29
CA GLU A 97 -13.51 -9.72 -12.75
C GLU A 97 -12.21 -10.04 -11.97
N PRO A 98 -11.15 -9.25 -12.15
CA PRO A 98 -9.88 -9.47 -11.49
C PRO A 98 -10.04 -9.37 -9.98
N ALA A 99 -9.46 -10.31 -9.24
CA ALA A 99 -9.65 -10.42 -7.79
C ALA A 99 -8.32 -10.50 -7.04
N TRP A 100 -8.27 -9.91 -5.85
CA TRP A 100 -7.09 -9.97 -4.99
C TRP A 100 -7.07 -11.27 -4.18
N VAL A 101 -6.01 -12.06 -4.34
CA VAL A 101 -5.77 -13.30 -3.59
C VAL A 101 -4.65 -13.06 -2.58
N LEU A 102 -4.92 -13.23 -1.29
CA LEU A 102 -3.92 -13.08 -0.23
C LEU A 102 -2.87 -14.20 -0.36
N ARG A 103 -1.61 -13.83 -0.54
CA ARG A 103 -0.48 -14.77 -0.67
C ARG A 103 0.40 -14.80 0.57
N CYS A 104 0.55 -13.66 1.23
CA CYS A 104 1.42 -13.53 2.39
C CYS A 104 0.72 -12.72 3.47
N ASP A 105 0.74 -13.23 4.68
CA ASP A 105 0.30 -12.52 5.87
C ASP A 105 1.25 -12.87 7.02
N LYS A 106 2.13 -11.94 7.36
CA LYS A 106 3.20 -12.16 8.33
C LYS A 106 3.22 -11.06 9.37
N ASN A 107 3.31 -11.48 10.63
CA ASN A 107 3.61 -10.60 11.74
C ASN A 107 5.15 -10.47 11.85
N LEU A 108 5.66 -9.28 11.54
CA LEU A 108 7.05 -8.85 11.66
C LEU A 108 7.41 -8.43 13.10
N GLY A 109 6.46 -8.39 14.03
CA GLY A 109 6.69 -8.03 15.43
C GLY A 109 7.84 -8.80 16.11
N PRO A 110 7.93 -10.14 15.95
CA PRO A 110 9.05 -10.92 16.48
C PRO A 110 10.41 -10.49 15.91
N LEU A 111 10.47 -10.13 14.62
CA LEU A 111 11.71 -9.69 13.95
C LEU A 111 12.15 -8.29 14.40
N LEU A 112 11.22 -7.48 14.90
CA LEU A 112 11.47 -6.10 15.32
C LEU A 112 11.75 -5.96 16.83
N GLN A 113 11.69 -7.05 17.62
CA GLN A 113 11.99 -7.01 19.05
C GLN A 113 13.41 -6.49 19.38
N PRO A 114 14.47 -6.90 18.66
CA PRO A 114 15.80 -6.33 18.87
C PRO A 114 15.83 -4.81 18.64
N TRP A 115 15.06 -4.32 17.65
CA TRP A 115 14.98 -2.91 17.29
C TRP A 115 14.23 -2.04 18.32
N ARG A 116 13.15 -2.55 18.93
CA ARG A 116 12.45 -1.83 20.02
C ARG A 116 13.37 -1.60 21.21
N SER A 117 14.11 -2.63 21.62
CA SER A 117 15.04 -2.54 22.75
C SER A 117 16.21 -1.56 22.48
N TYR A 118 16.68 -1.46 21.23
CA TYR A 118 17.68 -0.47 20.83
C TYR A 118 17.13 0.96 20.91
N ARG A 119 15.95 1.21 20.34
CA ARG A 119 15.31 2.54 20.33
C ARG A 119 15.00 3.04 21.73
N GLU A 120 14.57 2.16 22.63
CA GLU A 120 14.33 2.51 24.03
C GLU A 120 15.62 2.85 24.77
N ARG A 121 16.70 2.08 24.55
CA ARG A 121 18.03 2.41 25.11
C ARG A 121 18.54 3.75 24.59
N ALA A 122 18.41 4.02 23.30
CA ALA A 122 18.81 5.31 22.72
C ALA A 122 17.98 6.48 23.29
N ARG A 123 16.67 6.31 23.49
CA ARG A 123 15.81 7.31 24.14
C ARG A 123 16.20 7.54 25.60
N ARG A 124 16.49 6.47 26.36
CA ARG A 124 16.96 6.58 27.75
C ARG A 124 18.29 7.32 27.82
N ARG A 125 19.24 7.03 26.92
CA ARG A 125 20.52 7.75 26.81
C ARG A 125 20.31 9.23 26.49
N ARG A 126 19.45 9.57 25.53
CA ARG A 126 19.12 10.97 25.20
C ARG A 126 18.46 11.72 26.36
N ARG A 127 17.57 11.06 27.12
CA ARG A 127 16.95 11.66 28.32
C ARG A 127 17.95 11.84 29.46
N ALA A 128 18.83 10.88 29.69
CA ALA A 128 19.87 10.96 30.70
C ALA A 128 20.92 12.04 30.39
N MET A 129 21.12 12.35 29.11
CA MET A 129 22.06 13.38 28.64
C MET A 129 21.41 14.75 28.43
N ALA A 130 20.11 14.90 28.68
CA ALA A 130 19.43 16.18 28.60
C ALA A 130 19.79 17.04 29.83
N PRO A 131 20.22 18.31 29.65
CA PRO A 131 20.54 19.17 30.77
C PRO A 131 19.29 19.42 31.63
N ALA A 132 19.47 19.43 32.95
CA ALA A 132 18.39 19.76 33.88
C ALA A 132 17.94 21.21 33.63
N VAL A 133 16.69 21.39 33.22
CA VAL A 133 16.09 22.72 33.06
C VAL A 133 15.92 23.30 34.47
N PRO A 134 16.57 24.43 34.81
CA PRO A 134 16.40 25.04 36.12
C PRO A 134 14.96 25.54 36.25
N ARG A 135 14.27 25.12 37.31
CA ARG A 135 12.98 25.72 37.67
C ARG A 135 13.26 27.14 38.18
N ARG A 136 12.75 28.14 37.46
CA ARG A 136 12.61 29.51 37.96
C ARG A 136 11.37 29.61 38.83
#